data_AF-A0A962JGI3-F1
#
_entry.id   AF-A0A962JGI3-F1
#
_cell.length_a   1.000
_cell.length_b   1.000
_cell.length_c   1.000
_cell.angle_alpha   90.00
_cell.angle_beta   90.00
_cell.angle_gamma   90.00
#
_symmetry.space_group_name_H-M   'P 1'
#
loop_
_entity.id
_entity.type
_entity.pdbx_description
1 polymer ?
#
loop_
_entity_poly.entity_id
_entity_poly.type
_entity_poly.pdbx_seq_one_letter_code
_entity_poly.pdbx_strand_id
1 'polypeptide(L)' 'MTLDIKHQLDARGLTCPEPVMMLHKIVRQMQAGELLAVYA' A
#
# COMPACT_ATOMS: atom_id res chain seq x y z
N MET A 1 14.39 13.88 7.92
CA MET A 1 14.21 13.01 6.74
C MET A 1 12.73 12.98 6.43
N THR A 2 12.31 13.59 5.32
CA THR A 2 10.93 13.57 4.87
C THR A 2 10.74 12.32 4.03
N LEU A 3 9.88 11.39 4.46
CA LEU A 3 9.52 10.22 3.68
C LEU A 3 8.57 10.69 2.57
N ASP A 4 9.00 10.64 1.32
CA ASP A 4 8.15 10.97 0.17
C ASP A 4 7.25 9.76 -0.15
N ILE A 5 6.05 9.79 0.40
CA ILE A 5 5.06 8.72 0.22
C ILE A 5 4.27 9.00 -1.05
N LYS A 6 4.50 8.20 -2.09
CA LYS A 6 3.80 8.31 -3.38
C LYS A 6 2.44 7.62 -3.39
N HIS A 7 2.29 6.59 -2.56
CA HIS A 7 1.09 5.76 -2.55
C HIS A 7 0.55 5.59 -1.14
N GLN A 8 -0.77 5.49 -1.01
CA GLN A 8 -1.44 5.23 0.26
C GLN A 8 -2.50 4.15 0.06
N LEU A 9 -2.53 3.19 0.98
CA LEU A 9 -3.49 2.09 1.03
C LEU A 9 -4.19 2.12 2.39
N ASP A 10 -5.49 2.36 2.40
CA ASP A 10 -6.33 2.18 3.57
C ASP A 10 -7.11 0.86 3.44
N ALA A 11 -6.78 -0.08 4.31
CA ALA A 11 -7.37 -1.40 4.42
C ALA A 11 -7.96 -1.65 5.82
N ARG A 12 -8.20 -0.58 6.60
CA ARG A 12 -8.81 -0.70 7.93
C ARG A 12 -10.21 -1.30 7.84
N GLY A 13 -10.50 -2.26 8.69
CA GLY A 13 -11.79 -2.96 8.72
C GLY A 13 -11.96 -4.06 7.66
N LEU A 14 -10.94 -4.29 6.82
CA LEU A 14 -10.90 -5.46 5.95
C LEU A 14 -10.21 -6.63 6.64
N THR A 15 -10.72 -7.84 6.42
CA THR A 15 -10.15 -9.09 6.93
C THR A 15 -9.35 -9.80 5.83
N CYS A 16 -8.59 -10.83 6.17
CA CYS A 16 -7.90 -11.64 5.16
C CYS A 16 -8.92 -12.33 4.23
N PRO A 17 -8.72 -12.35 2.89
CA PRO A 17 -7.53 -11.95 2.12
C PRO A 17 -7.52 -10.51 1.56
N GLU A 18 -8.56 -9.71 1.81
CA GLU A 18 -8.83 -8.47 1.10
C GLU A 18 -7.69 -7.40 1.17
N PRO A 19 -7.08 -7.07 2.34
CA PRO A 19 -5.97 -6.12 2.43
C PRO A 19 -4.78 -6.49 1.54
N VAL A 20 -4.45 -7.78 1.52
CA VAL A 20 -3.29 -8.32 0.80
C VAL A 20 -3.54 -8.24 -0.70
N MET A 21 -4.75 -8.55 -1.14
CA MET A 21 -5.12 -8.42 -2.55
C MET A 21 -5.03 -6.96 -3.04
N MET A 22 -5.41 -5.98 -2.22
CA MET A 22 -5.27 -4.57 -2.55
C MET A 22 -3.81 -4.12 -2.59
N LEU A 23 -3.00 -4.57 -1.63
CA LEU A 23 -1.56 -4.32 -1.62
C LEU A 23 -0.89 -4.84 -2.89
N HIS A 24 -1.20 -6.06 -3.33
CA HIS A 24 -0.65 -6.62 -4.57
C HIS A 24 -0.96 -5.78 -5.81
N LYS A 25 -2.16 -5.17 -5.89
CA LYS A 25 -2.54 -4.32 -7.02
C LYS A 25 -1.67 -3.06 -7.08
N ILE A 26 -1.43 -2.43 -5.94
CA ILE A 26 -0.64 -1.20 -5.85
C ILE A 26 0.83 -1.50 -6.11
N VAL A 27 1.40 -2.51 -5.44
CA VAL A 27 2.82 -2.89 -5.62
C VAL A 27 3.15 -3.23 -7.06
N ARG A 28 2.22 -3.83 -7.82
CA ARG A 28 2.42 -4.11 -9.25
C ARG A 28 2.58 -2.85 -10.11
N GLN A 29 2.02 -1.73 -9.68
CA GLN A 29 2.09 -0.43 -10.38
C GLN A 29 3.23 0.46 -9.88
N MET A 30 3.81 0.13 -8.71
CA MET A 30 4.88 0.90 -8.10
C MET A 30 6.21 0.72 -8.85
N GLN A 31 6.99 1.79 -8.86
CA GLN A 31 8.38 1.75 -9.31
C GLN A 31 9.31 1.41 -8.14
N ALA A 32 10.49 0.87 -8.46
CA ALA A 32 11.50 0.59 -7.45
C ALA A 32 11.92 1.88 -6.73
N GLY A 33 11.91 1.84 -5.39
CA GLY A 33 12.24 2.98 -4.55
C GLY A 33 11.06 3.87 -4.17
N GLU A 34 9.86 3.64 -4.71
CA GLU A 34 8.65 4.34 -4.26
C GLU A 34 8.17 3.81 -2.90
N LEU A 35 7.65 4.73 -2.08
CA LEU A 35 7.12 4.40 -0.76
C LEU A 35 5.58 4.35 -0.78
N LEU A 36 5.03 3.30 -0.15
CA LEU A 36 3.60 3.08 0.08
C LEU A 36 3.31 3.10 1.58
N ALA A 37 2.38 3.96 2.02
CA ALA A 37 1.82 3.88 3.36
C ALA A 37 0.63 2.92 3.40
N VAL A 38 0.60 2.04 4.39
CA VAL A 38 -0.50 1.09 4.59
C VAL A 38 -1.14 1.33 5.96
N TYR A 39 -2.46 1.45 5.98
CA TYR A 39 -3.29 1.55 7.17
C TYR A 39 -4.18 0.31 7.22
N ALA A 40 -4.14 -0.45 8.31
CA ALA A 40 -4.92 -1.67 8.51
C ALA A 40 -5.52 -1.69 9.92
#